data_AF-A0A519Z534-F1
#
_entry.id   AF-A0A519Z534-F1
#
_cell.length_a   1.000
_cell.length_b   1.000
_cell.length_c   1.000
_cell.angle_alpha   90.00
_cell.angle_beta   90.00
_cell.angle_gamma   90.00
#
_symmetry.space_group_name_H-M   'P 1'
#
loop_
_entity.id
_entity.type
_entity.pdbx_description
1 polymer ?
#
loop_
_entity_poly.entity_id
_entity_poly.type
_entity_poly.pdbx_seq_one_letter_code
_entity_poly.pdbx_strand_id
1 'polypeptide(L)'
;MTMINDTTHLTWLREQFAALRDQGLRARDAARKLELSEGDVMAAHAASQMHPDVAEHSLYTTLPLDADWVNLLQGLENCGPVMALTRNESVVHEKVGVYRNVSATGLMGLALGPEIDLRLFLSNWHAGFHVVEHTARGEQHSLQFFDAHGRAVHKVHARPHTDLNALEALVQRHARPEARPVFMPGTPLRAALQADEKIDATGLSEAWSAMTDTHQFFSLLRKFDVDRAQSFRLMEGVHTRRTPLLSVQWLLDAAADSGLPIMVFAGNEGCLQIHTGAVHRIELMGPWLNVLDEGFNLHLRHDHVAESWLVTKPTEDGPVTSIELFDEQGQVIAMFFGERKPGKPELPAWRALAHQLVHGPVVQTEAA
;
A
#
# COMPACT_ATOMS: atom_id res chain seq x y z
N MET A 1 -2.48 0.22 -34.62
CA MET A 1 -3.04 0.03 -33.26
C MET A 1 -4.37 0.75 -33.25
N THR A 2 -5.41 0.04 -33.68
CA THR A 2 -6.73 0.62 -33.98
C THR A 2 -7.49 0.73 -32.67
N MET A 3 -8.00 1.92 -32.36
CA MET A 3 -8.93 2.18 -31.26
C MET A 3 -10.21 1.37 -31.50
N ILE A 4 -10.32 0.18 -30.91
CA ILE A 4 -11.55 -0.61 -30.97
C ILE A 4 -12.40 -0.22 -29.76
N ASN A 5 -13.12 0.89 -29.91
CA ASN A 5 -14.32 1.23 -29.13
C ASN A 5 -15.50 0.38 -29.64
N ASP A 6 -15.33 -0.93 -29.74
CA ASP A 6 -16.41 -1.84 -30.15
C ASP A 6 -17.12 -2.34 -28.89
N THR A 7 -18.39 -1.97 -28.75
CA THR A 7 -19.29 -2.44 -27.68
C THR A 7 -19.26 -3.97 -27.53
N THR A 8 -19.04 -4.69 -28.64
CA THR A 8 -18.90 -6.15 -28.66
C THR A 8 -17.65 -6.62 -27.89
N HIS A 9 -16.52 -5.93 -28.07
CA HIS A 9 -15.27 -6.24 -27.38
C HIS A 9 -15.35 -5.96 -25.88
N LEU A 10 -15.96 -4.83 -25.49
CA LEU A 10 -16.18 -4.52 -24.07
C LEU A 10 -17.12 -5.53 -23.39
N THR A 11 -18.16 -5.97 -24.08
CA THR A 11 -19.08 -7.00 -23.56
C THR A 11 -18.34 -8.30 -23.29
N TRP A 12 -17.56 -8.78 -24.27
CA TRP A 12 -16.72 -9.97 -24.12
C TRP A 12 -15.74 -9.84 -22.94
N LEU A 13 -15.07 -8.69 -22.80
CA LEU A 13 -14.15 -8.45 -21.69
C LEU A 13 -14.82 -8.59 -20.30
N ARG A 14 -16.01 -8.03 -20.14
CA ARG A 14 -16.77 -8.11 -18.87
C ARG A 14 -17.19 -9.54 -18.56
N GLU A 15 -17.68 -10.28 -19.56
CA GLU A 15 -18.08 -11.69 -19.41
C GLU A 15 -16.88 -12.57 -19.02
N GLN A 16 -15.75 -12.41 -19.70
CA GLN A 16 -14.53 -13.16 -19.38
C GLN A 16 -13.99 -12.81 -18.01
N PHE A 17 -14.03 -11.53 -17.63
CA PHE A 17 -13.63 -11.10 -16.30
C PHE A 17 -14.53 -11.72 -15.22
N ALA A 18 -15.85 -11.71 -15.41
CA ALA A 18 -16.80 -12.35 -14.50
C ALA A 18 -16.55 -13.86 -14.37
N ALA A 19 -16.33 -14.57 -15.49
CA ALA A 19 -16.03 -15.99 -15.48
C ALA A 19 -14.73 -16.34 -14.71
N LEU A 20 -13.73 -15.46 -14.75
CA LEU A 20 -12.50 -15.61 -13.96
C LEU A 20 -12.73 -15.36 -12.47
N ARG A 21 -13.59 -14.38 -12.13
CA ARG A 21 -13.98 -14.09 -10.75
C ARG A 21 -14.77 -15.25 -10.14
N ASP A 22 -15.63 -15.91 -10.90
CA ASP A 22 -16.37 -17.10 -10.48
C ASP A 22 -15.48 -18.32 -10.23
N GLN A 23 -14.29 -18.38 -10.86
CA GLN A 23 -13.25 -19.37 -10.54
C GLN A 23 -12.50 -19.06 -9.24
N GLY A 24 -12.86 -17.98 -8.54
CA GLY A 24 -12.26 -17.56 -7.27
C GLY A 24 -11.04 -16.64 -7.41
N LEU A 25 -10.65 -16.23 -8.63
CA LEU A 25 -9.55 -15.28 -8.81
C LEU A 25 -9.94 -13.92 -8.23
N ARG A 26 -9.00 -13.24 -7.56
CA ARG A 26 -9.20 -11.84 -7.17
C ARG A 26 -9.20 -10.94 -8.41
N ALA A 27 -9.80 -9.75 -8.31
CA ALA A 27 -9.93 -8.81 -9.44
C ALA A 27 -8.59 -8.51 -10.14
N ARG A 28 -7.51 -8.34 -9.36
CA ARG A 28 -6.14 -8.17 -9.87
C ARG A 28 -5.69 -9.33 -10.75
N ASP A 29 -5.87 -10.55 -10.26
CA ASP A 29 -5.37 -11.76 -10.90
C ASP A 29 -6.21 -12.08 -12.15
N ALA A 30 -7.51 -11.81 -12.09
CA ALA A 30 -8.40 -11.89 -13.24
C ALA A 30 -8.01 -10.87 -14.34
N ALA A 31 -7.73 -9.61 -13.98
CA ALA A 31 -7.25 -8.60 -14.92
C ALA A 31 -5.94 -9.02 -15.59
N ARG A 32 -4.96 -9.49 -14.78
CA ARG A 32 -3.67 -9.98 -15.28
C ARG A 32 -3.83 -11.16 -16.24
N LYS A 33 -4.74 -12.09 -15.96
CA LYS A 33 -5.02 -13.24 -16.83
C LYS A 33 -5.69 -12.85 -18.16
N LEU A 34 -6.33 -11.68 -18.21
CA LEU A 34 -6.83 -11.05 -19.44
C LEU A 34 -5.79 -10.14 -20.11
N GLU A 35 -4.56 -10.08 -19.59
CA GLU A 35 -3.50 -9.18 -20.07
C GLU A 35 -3.90 -7.69 -19.99
N LEU A 36 -4.73 -7.34 -19.00
CA LEU A 36 -5.21 -5.99 -18.73
C LEU A 36 -4.72 -5.48 -17.37
N SER A 37 -4.61 -4.16 -17.24
CA SER A 37 -4.48 -3.52 -15.93
C SER A 37 -5.82 -3.56 -15.17
N GLU A 38 -5.79 -3.39 -13.84
CA GLU A 38 -7.04 -3.26 -13.07
C GLU A 38 -7.82 -2.00 -13.48
N GLY A 39 -7.11 -0.92 -13.81
CA GLY A 39 -7.71 0.32 -14.31
C GLY A 39 -8.46 0.09 -15.62
N ASP A 40 -7.90 -0.68 -16.56
CA ASP A 40 -8.56 -1.04 -17.82
C ASP A 40 -9.85 -1.80 -17.57
N VAL A 41 -9.84 -2.74 -16.61
CA VAL A 41 -11.05 -3.47 -16.21
C VAL A 41 -12.09 -2.50 -15.64
N MET A 42 -11.70 -1.58 -14.76
CA MET A 42 -12.65 -0.59 -14.21
C MET A 42 -13.24 0.31 -15.30
N ALA A 43 -12.41 0.77 -16.25
CA ALA A 43 -12.86 1.58 -17.38
C ALA A 43 -13.81 0.80 -18.30
N ALA A 44 -13.55 -0.48 -18.54
CA ALA A 44 -14.41 -1.35 -19.34
C ALA A 44 -15.80 -1.51 -18.70
N HIS A 45 -15.90 -1.47 -17.38
CA HIS A 45 -17.16 -1.58 -16.62
C HIS A 45 -17.85 -0.23 -16.37
N ALA A 46 -17.45 0.85 -17.05
CA ALA A 46 -18.12 2.14 -16.90
C ALA A 46 -19.59 2.06 -17.36
N ALA A 47 -20.51 2.45 -16.48
CA ALA A 47 -21.96 2.35 -16.69
C ALA A 47 -22.43 3.09 -17.96
N SER A 48 -21.81 4.23 -18.26
CA SER A 48 -22.08 5.02 -19.46
C SER A 48 -21.68 4.34 -20.77
N GLN A 49 -21.03 3.18 -20.70
CA GLN A 49 -20.65 2.31 -21.82
C GLN A 49 -21.46 1.01 -21.85
N MET A 50 -22.58 0.97 -21.12
CA MET A 50 -23.47 -0.19 -21.00
C MET A 50 -24.90 0.21 -21.34
N HIS A 51 -25.63 -0.69 -22.00
CA HIS A 51 -27.08 -0.61 -21.98
C HIS A 51 -27.57 -0.85 -20.54
N PRO A 52 -28.63 -0.18 -20.05
CA PRO A 52 -29.14 -0.36 -18.68
C PRO A 52 -29.33 -1.83 -18.28
N ASP A 53 -29.96 -2.63 -19.16
CA ASP A 53 -30.18 -4.06 -18.92
C ASP A 53 -28.87 -4.85 -18.74
N VAL A 54 -27.79 -4.45 -19.41
CA VAL A 54 -26.48 -5.09 -19.25
C VAL A 54 -25.82 -4.67 -17.95
N ALA A 55 -25.94 -3.38 -17.57
CA ALA A 55 -25.38 -2.87 -16.32
C ALA A 55 -25.99 -3.58 -15.10
N GLU A 56 -27.31 -3.83 -15.12
CA GLU A 56 -28.02 -4.53 -14.04
C GLU A 56 -27.52 -5.95 -13.77
N HIS A 57 -27.01 -6.64 -14.81
CA HIS A 57 -26.54 -8.03 -14.72
C HIS A 57 -25.02 -8.17 -14.75
N SER A 58 -24.29 -7.04 -14.82
CA SER A 58 -22.83 -7.02 -14.84
C SER A 58 -22.27 -7.27 -13.44
N LEU A 59 -21.12 -7.96 -13.35
CA LEU A 59 -20.43 -8.15 -12.07
C LEU A 59 -20.01 -6.80 -11.44
N TYR A 60 -19.56 -5.87 -12.28
CA TYR A 60 -19.24 -4.50 -11.88
C TYR A 60 -20.06 -3.48 -12.65
N THR A 61 -20.45 -2.44 -11.94
CA THR A 61 -20.85 -1.15 -12.52
C THR A 61 -19.93 -0.08 -11.97
N THR A 62 -19.28 0.70 -12.85
CA THR A 62 -18.37 1.77 -12.43
C THR A 62 -18.82 3.13 -12.93
N LEU A 63 -18.49 4.16 -12.15
CA LEU A 63 -18.68 5.56 -12.48
C LEU A 63 -17.32 6.27 -12.35
N PRO A 64 -16.72 6.74 -13.46
CA PRO A 64 -15.52 7.55 -13.39
C PRO A 64 -15.76 8.82 -12.56
N LEU A 65 -14.75 9.19 -11.77
CA LEU A 65 -14.77 10.37 -10.91
C LEU A 65 -13.79 11.42 -11.43
N ASP A 66 -14.02 12.69 -11.09
CA ASP A 66 -13.06 13.75 -11.35
C ASP A 66 -11.78 13.61 -10.51
N ALA A 67 -10.74 14.34 -10.94
CA ALA A 67 -9.43 14.30 -10.32
C ALA A 67 -9.27 15.22 -9.11
N ASP A 68 -10.37 15.63 -8.47
CA ASP A 68 -10.35 16.42 -7.24
C ASP A 68 -10.15 15.51 -6.01
N TRP A 69 -9.03 14.80 -6.01
CA TRP A 69 -8.73 13.71 -5.07
C TRP A 69 -8.81 14.16 -3.62
N VAL A 70 -8.34 15.37 -3.31
CA VAL A 70 -8.29 15.88 -1.95
C VAL A 70 -9.71 16.12 -1.42
N ASN A 71 -10.56 16.81 -2.19
CA ASN A 71 -11.94 17.08 -1.77
C ASN A 71 -12.76 15.79 -1.70
N LEU A 72 -12.53 14.84 -2.61
CA LEU A 72 -13.16 13.52 -2.57
C LEU A 72 -12.80 12.78 -1.27
N LEU A 73 -11.50 12.71 -0.92
CA LEU A 73 -11.04 12.05 0.30
C LEU A 73 -11.46 12.79 1.58
N GLN A 74 -11.52 14.12 1.58
CA GLN A 74 -12.09 14.90 2.69
C GLN A 74 -13.57 14.59 2.89
N GLY A 75 -14.32 14.42 1.80
CA GLY A 75 -15.74 14.09 1.85
C GLY A 75 -16.06 12.76 2.52
N LEU A 76 -15.09 11.82 2.54
CA LEU A 76 -15.24 10.52 3.20
C LEU A 76 -15.40 10.63 4.73
N GLU A 77 -15.00 11.73 5.36
CA GLU A 77 -15.22 11.94 6.79
C GLU A 77 -16.71 11.79 7.16
N ASN A 78 -17.60 12.31 6.30
CA ASN A 78 -19.05 12.26 6.49
C ASN A 78 -19.65 10.86 6.24
N CYS A 79 -18.90 9.96 5.60
CA CYS A 79 -19.34 8.59 5.35
C CYS A 79 -19.15 7.69 6.58
N GLY A 80 -18.45 8.17 7.62
CA GLY A 80 -18.14 7.38 8.80
C GLY A 80 -17.09 6.28 8.53
N PRO A 81 -17.10 5.18 9.30
CA PRO A 81 -16.11 4.12 9.17
C PRO A 81 -16.16 3.43 7.80
N VAL A 82 -15.00 3.35 7.15
CA VAL A 82 -14.74 2.64 5.89
C VAL A 82 -13.50 1.76 6.04
N MET A 83 -13.20 0.91 5.05
CA MET A 83 -11.93 0.17 5.00
C MET A 83 -11.03 0.74 3.90
N ALA A 84 -9.88 1.26 4.31
CA ALA A 84 -8.81 1.73 3.44
C ALA A 84 -7.87 0.57 3.07
N LEU A 85 -7.63 0.37 1.78
CA LEU A 85 -6.76 -0.67 1.26
C LEU A 85 -5.66 -0.06 0.40
N THR A 86 -4.42 -0.30 0.80
CA THR A 86 -3.22 0.03 0.02
C THR A 86 -2.36 -1.22 -0.10
N ARG A 87 -1.73 -1.42 -1.26
CA ARG A 87 -0.92 -2.61 -1.52
C ARG A 87 0.21 -2.38 -2.51
N ASN A 88 1.13 -3.33 -2.55
CA ASN A 88 2.05 -3.55 -3.66
C ASN A 88 1.93 -5.00 -4.17
N GLU A 89 2.96 -5.54 -4.86
CA GLU A 89 2.97 -6.94 -5.33
C GLU A 89 3.01 -7.95 -4.17
N SER A 90 3.59 -7.57 -3.03
CA SER A 90 3.98 -8.51 -1.97
C SER A 90 3.28 -8.29 -0.64
N VAL A 91 2.56 -7.18 -0.45
CA VAL A 91 1.75 -6.96 0.75
C VAL A 91 0.43 -6.25 0.44
N VAL A 92 -0.62 -6.64 1.15
CA VAL A 92 -1.90 -5.92 1.24
C VAL A 92 -2.08 -5.41 2.65
N HIS A 93 -2.39 -4.12 2.80
CA HIS A 93 -2.63 -3.44 4.06
C HIS A 93 -4.05 -2.90 4.08
N GLU A 94 -4.87 -3.40 4.98
CA GLU A 94 -6.27 -3.02 5.16
C GLU A 94 -6.46 -2.40 6.54
N LYS A 95 -7.02 -1.19 6.58
CA LYS A 95 -7.27 -0.47 7.85
C LYS A 95 -8.68 0.06 7.86
N VAL A 96 -9.43 -0.24 8.91
CA VAL A 96 -10.78 0.31 9.12
C VAL A 96 -10.67 1.58 9.94
N GLY A 97 -11.38 2.63 9.52
CA GLY A 97 -11.37 3.90 10.22
C GLY A 97 -12.13 5.01 9.49
N VAL A 98 -12.02 6.23 10.01
CA VAL A 98 -12.61 7.44 9.41
C VAL A 98 -11.51 8.29 8.80
N TYR A 99 -11.73 8.79 7.58
CA TYR A 99 -10.79 9.71 6.91
C TYR A 99 -10.87 11.08 7.58
N ARG A 100 -9.97 11.34 8.53
CA ARG A 100 -9.90 12.62 9.28
C ARG A 100 -8.68 13.42 8.86
N ASN A 101 -8.78 14.74 9.00
CA ASN A 101 -7.66 15.67 8.79
C ASN A 101 -6.98 15.49 7.43
N VAL A 102 -7.77 15.22 6.39
CA VAL A 102 -7.24 15.10 5.03
C VAL A 102 -6.85 16.48 4.53
N SER A 103 -5.60 16.63 4.11
CA SER A 103 -5.04 17.91 3.64
C SER A 103 -4.00 17.67 2.54
N ALA A 104 -3.63 18.72 1.81
CA ALA A 104 -2.56 18.64 0.83
C ALA A 104 -1.76 19.95 0.75
N THR A 105 -0.48 19.82 0.45
CA THR A 105 0.42 20.91 0.08
C THR A 105 1.05 20.57 -1.27
N GLY A 106 0.61 21.25 -2.33
CA GLY A 106 0.98 20.89 -3.70
C GLY A 106 0.49 19.48 -4.06
N LEU A 107 1.41 18.63 -4.54
CA LEU A 107 1.12 17.23 -4.92
C LEU A 107 1.33 16.22 -3.78
N MET A 108 1.58 16.71 -2.56
CA MET A 108 1.69 15.87 -1.36
C MET A 108 0.43 15.99 -0.52
N GLY A 109 -0.33 14.91 -0.41
CA GLY A 109 -1.50 14.80 0.45
C GLY A 109 -1.21 13.99 1.72
N LEU A 110 -1.99 14.24 2.76
CA LEU A 110 -1.92 13.56 4.05
C LEU A 110 -3.34 13.23 4.52
N ALA A 111 -3.53 12.08 5.15
CA ALA A 111 -4.66 11.82 6.04
C ALA A 111 -4.07 11.49 7.40
N LEU A 112 -4.41 12.26 8.44
CA LEU A 112 -3.82 12.16 9.78
C LEU A 112 -4.91 11.89 10.81
N GLY A 113 -5.51 10.70 10.73
CA GLY A 113 -6.45 10.16 11.71
C GLY A 113 -5.80 9.21 12.70
N PRO A 114 -6.48 8.88 13.82
CA PRO A 114 -5.99 7.87 14.75
C PRO A 114 -5.98 6.46 14.14
N GLU A 115 -6.91 6.17 13.22
CA GLU A 115 -6.98 4.89 12.52
C GLU A 115 -6.41 4.99 11.09
N ILE A 116 -6.91 5.93 10.28
CA ILE A 116 -6.45 6.14 8.90
C ILE A 116 -5.30 7.14 8.88
N ASP A 117 -4.08 6.62 8.68
CA ASP A 117 -2.86 7.40 8.52
C ASP A 117 -2.22 7.12 7.14
N LEU A 118 -2.20 8.14 6.28
CA LEU A 118 -1.77 8.03 4.88
C LEU A 118 -0.77 9.14 4.52
N ARG A 119 0.19 8.78 3.65
CA ARG A 119 0.93 9.74 2.81
C ARG A 119 0.51 9.51 1.36
N LEU A 120 0.09 10.57 0.68
CA LEU A 120 -0.50 10.53 -0.66
C LEU A 120 0.40 11.28 -1.63
N PHE A 121 0.92 10.58 -2.63
CA PHE A 121 1.76 11.16 -3.68
C PHE A 121 0.89 11.41 -4.91
N LEU A 122 0.16 12.52 -4.91
CA LEU A 122 -0.93 12.80 -5.87
C LEU A 122 -0.46 12.93 -7.32
N SER A 123 0.84 13.16 -7.55
CA SER A 123 1.45 13.13 -8.89
C SER A 123 1.34 11.76 -9.58
N ASN A 124 1.15 10.69 -8.80
CA ASN A 124 1.04 9.32 -9.30
C ASN A 124 -0.42 8.84 -9.41
N TRP A 125 -1.39 9.73 -9.17
CA TRP A 125 -2.82 9.43 -9.28
C TRP A 125 -3.33 9.90 -10.63
N HIS A 126 -4.00 9.00 -11.37
CA HIS A 126 -4.43 9.27 -12.74
C HIS A 126 -5.95 9.15 -12.92
N ALA A 127 -6.55 8.09 -12.39
CA ALA A 127 -7.98 7.83 -12.53
C ALA A 127 -8.61 7.33 -11.23
N GLY A 128 -9.87 7.71 -10.99
CA GLY A 128 -10.67 7.28 -9.86
C GLY A 128 -12.04 6.81 -10.32
N PHE A 129 -12.58 5.78 -9.68
CA PHE A 129 -13.89 5.23 -9.98
C PHE A 129 -14.65 4.96 -8.70
N HIS A 130 -15.94 5.26 -8.69
CA HIS A 130 -16.88 4.55 -7.82
C HIS A 130 -17.20 3.21 -8.48
N VAL A 131 -17.12 2.13 -7.71
CA VAL A 131 -17.31 0.76 -8.18
C VAL A 131 -18.37 0.10 -7.30
N VAL A 132 -19.40 -0.42 -7.95
CA VAL A 132 -20.41 -1.29 -7.36
C VAL A 132 -20.14 -2.71 -7.83
N GLU A 133 -19.84 -3.62 -6.90
CA GLU A 133 -19.75 -5.05 -7.15
C GLU A 133 -21.06 -5.72 -6.78
N HIS A 134 -21.69 -6.38 -7.75
CA HIS A 134 -22.90 -7.14 -7.54
C HIS A 134 -22.53 -8.57 -7.14
N THR A 135 -22.78 -8.93 -5.87
CA THR A 135 -22.50 -10.27 -5.35
C THR A 135 -23.78 -10.96 -4.90
N ALA A 136 -23.73 -12.27 -4.70
CA ALA A 136 -24.83 -13.02 -4.09
C ALA A 136 -25.20 -12.53 -2.66
N ARG A 137 -24.33 -11.74 -2.01
CA ARG A 137 -24.57 -11.15 -0.68
C ARG A 137 -25.07 -9.69 -0.75
N GLY A 138 -25.36 -9.19 -1.95
CA GLY A 138 -25.73 -7.81 -2.21
C GLY A 138 -24.59 -6.98 -2.79
N GLU A 139 -24.85 -5.69 -2.93
CA GLU A 139 -23.92 -4.72 -3.51
C GLU A 139 -22.78 -4.40 -2.54
N GLN A 140 -21.58 -4.28 -3.09
CA GLN A 140 -20.41 -3.78 -2.36
C GLN A 140 -19.90 -2.52 -3.05
N HIS A 141 -19.89 -1.40 -2.32
CA HIS A 141 -19.43 -0.12 -2.84
C HIS A 141 -17.95 0.12 -2.51
N SER A 142 -17.20 0.66 -3.47
CA SER A 142 -15.84 1.13 -3.23
C SER A 142 -15.48 2.32 -4.10
N LEU A 143 -14.54 3.14 -3.62
CA LEU A 143 -13.78 4.09 -4.43
C LEU A 143 -12.44 3.45 -4.76
N GLN A 144 -12.04 3.41 -6.02
CA GLN A 144 -10.79 2.79 -6.46
C GLN A 144 -9.98 3.75 -7.31
N PHE A 145 -8.71 3.92 -6.97
CA PHE A 145 -7.79 4.88 -7.57
C PHE A 145 -6.62 4.18 -8.23
N PHE A 146 -6.19 4.68 -9.38
CA PHE A 146 -5.22 4.04 -10.26
C PHE A 146 -4.17 5.04 -10.76
N ASP A 147 -2.97 4.52 -11.03
CA ASP A 147 -1.90 5.27 -11.67
C ASP A 147 -2.07 5.33 -13.20
N ALA A 148 -1.15 6.01 -13.88
CA ALA A 148 -1.20 6.17 -15.34
C ALA A 148 -1.06 4.84 -16.12
N HIS A 149 -0.66 3.75 -15.46
CA HIS A 149 -0.56 2.39 -16.01
C HIS A 149 -1.70 1.48 -15.56
N GLY A 150 -2.72 2.03 -14.87
CA GLY A 150 -3.89 1.30 -14.41
C GLY A 150 -3.60 0.36 -13.24
N ARG A 151 -2.49 0.56 -12.52
CA ARG A 151 -2.18 -0.18 -11.29
C ARG A 151 -2.92 0.48 -10.12
N ALA A 152 -3.50 -0.33 -9.24
CA ALA A 152 -4.21 0.17 -8.09
C ALA A 152 -3.28 0.93 -7.13
N VAL A 153 -3.61 2.20 -6.88
CA VAL A 153 -2.91 3.08 -5.93
C VAL A 153 -3.54 2.96 -4.55
N HIS A 154 -4.85 3.11 -4.46
CA HIS A 154 -5.58 3.08 -3.19
C HIS A 154 -7.03 2.67 -3.43
N LYS A 155 -7.67 2.01 -2.45
CA LYS A 155 -9.09 1.68 -2.49
C LYS A 155 -9.75 2.00 -1.15
N VAL A 156 -11.01 2.42 -1.19
CA VAL A 156 -11.85 2.68 -0.03
C VAL A 156 -13.10 1.85 -0.18
N HIS A 157 -13.30 0.88 0.70
CA HIS A 157 -14.47 0.01 0.68
C HIS A 157 -15.47 0.44 1.74
N ALA A 158 -16.75 0.52 1.35
CA ALA A 158 -17.83 0.63 2.29
C ALA A 158 -17.88 -0.61 3.19
N ARG A 159 -18.36 -0.41 4.42
CA ARG A 159 -18.52 -1.41 5.47
C ARG A 159 -19.94 -1.29 6.04
N PRO A 160 -20.39 -2.24 6.88
CA PRO A 160 -21.74 -2.19 7.44
C PRO A 160 -22.11 -0.89 8.17
N HIS A 161 -21.13 -0.15 8.69
CA HIS A 161 -21.32 1.13 9.39
C HIS A 161 -21.01 2.36 8.53
N THR A 162 -20.74 2.21 7.23
CA THR A 162 -20.60 3.33 6.31
C THR A 162 -21.97 3.93 6.02
N ASP A 163 -22.09 5.25 6.10
CA ASP A 163 -23.27 5.97 5.63
C ASP A 163 -23.28 5.96 4.09
N LEU A 164 -24.06 5.05 3.51
CA LEU A 164 -24.17 4.89 2.06
C LEU A 164 -24.86 6.09 1.38
N ASN A 165 -25.76 6.81 2.08
CA ASN A 165 -26.38 8.01 1.52
C ASN A 165 -25.36 9.14 1.41
N ALA A 166 -24.52 9.31 2.43
CA ALA A 166 -23.41 10.27 2.40
C ALA A 166 -22.39 9.91 1.32
N LEU A 167 -22.08 8.61 1.15
CA LEU A 167 -21.21 8.13 0.09
C LEU A 167 -21.79 8.40 -1.30
N GLU A 168 -23.07 8.12 -1.52
CA GLU A 168 -23.74 8.39 -2.79
C GLU A 168 -23.72 9.89 -3.11
N ALA A 169 -24.08 10.75 -2.14
CA ALA A 169 -24.03 12.20 -2.31
C ALA A 169 -22.61 12.72 -2.58
N LEU A 170 -21.58 12.07 -2.03
CA LEU A 170 -20.19 12.35 -2.34
C LEU A 170 -19.85 11.95 -3.79
N VAL A 171 -20.18 10.73 -4.17
CA VAL A 171 -19.94 10.20 -5.54
C VAL A 171 -20.59 11.09 -6.59
N GLN A 172 -21.85 11.49 -6.40
CA GLN A 172 -22.57 12.33 -7.36
C GLN A 172 -21.90 13.69 -7.58
N ARG A 173 -21.27 14.27 -6.56
CA ARG A 173 -20.53 15.55 -6.69
C ARG A 173 -19.27 15.41 -7.57
N HIS A 174 -18.63 14.25 -7.52
CA HIS A 174 -17.39 13.98 -8.26
C HIS A 174 -17.63 13.21 -9.58
N ALA A 175 -18.87 12.85 -9.90
CA ALA A 175 -19.22 12.03 -11.06
C ALA A 175 -18.77 12.68 -12.38
N ARG A 176 -18.13 11.89 -13.24
CA ARG A 176 -17.76 12.25 -14.63
C ARG A 176 -18.12 11.10 -15.59
N PRO A 177 -19.41 10.83 -15.81
CA PRO A 177 -19.85 9.68 -16.61
C PRO A 177 -19.32 9.68 -18.05
N GLU A 178 -19.00 10.84 -18.60
CA GLU A 178 -18.41 11.04 -19.92
C GLU A 178 -16.91 10.76 -19.98
N ALA A 179 -16.21 10.73 -18.84
CA ALA A 179 -14.77 10.50 -18.81
C ALA A 179 -14.42 9.09 -19.30
N ARG A 180 -13.32 9.00 -20.05
CA ARG A 180 -12.76 7.75 -20.59
C ARG A 180 -11.26 7.73 -20.29
N PRO A 181 -10.86 7.45 -19.04
CA PRO A 181 -9.45 7.39 -18.69
C PRO A 181 -8.76 6.32 -19.53
N VAL A 182 -7.60 6.68 -20.07
CA VAL A 182 -6.76 5.78 -20.87
C VAL A 182 -5.52 5.46 -20.04
N PHE A 183 -5.16 4.18 -19.97
CA PHE A 183 -3.98 3.71 -19.27
C PHE A 183 -2.86 3.36 -20.26
N MET A 184 -1.63 3.65 -19.86
CA MET A 184 -0.46 3.31 -20.63
C MET A 184 -0.11 1.83 -20.42
N PRO A 185 0.09 1.05 -21.49
CA PRO A 185 0.46 -0.34 -21.36
C PRO A 185 1.86 -0.50 -20.74
N GLY A 186 2.06 -1.62 -20.05
CA GLY A 186 3.35 -2.01 -19.48
C GLY A 186 3.66 -1.37 -18.12
N THR A 187 4.85 -1.68 -17.61
CA THR A 187 5.36 -1.18 -16.33
C THR A 187 6.35 -0.04 -16.58
N PRO A 188 6.37 1.03 -15.77
CA PRO A 188 7.41 2.05 -15.85
C PRO A 188 8.81 1.42 -15.85
N LEU A 189 9.65 1.81 -16.81
CA LEU A 189 11.04 1.40 -16.82
C LEU A 189 11.77 2.08 -15.66
N ARG A 190 12.43 1.27 -14.82
CA ARG A 190 13.27 1.80 -13.75
C ARG A 190 14.61 2.23 -14.34
N ALA A 191 15.08 3.41 -13.94
CA ALA A 191 16.43 3.83 -14.30
C ALA A 191 17.46 2.81 -13.78
N ALA A 192 18.44 2.49 -14.60
CA ALA A 192 19.54 1.63 -14.18
C ALA A 192 20.34 2.35 -13.09
N LEU A 193 20.58 1.67 -11.98
CA LEU A 193 21.42 2.19 -10.91
C LEU A 193 22.88 2.17 -11.34
N GLN A 194 23.65 3.12 -10.81
CA GLN A 194 25.10 3.05 -10.91
C GLN A 194 25.62 1.85 -10.11
N ALA A 195 26.78 1.31 -10.50
CA ALA A 195 27.42 0.25 -9.73
C ALA A 195 27.84 0.78 -8.35
N ASP A 196 27.77 -0.08 -7.32
CA ASP A 196 28.03 0.28 -5.92
C ASP A 196 29.42 0.94 -5.76
N GLU A 197 30.44 0.52 -6.53
CA GLU A 197 31.81 1.05 -6.47
C GLU A 197 31.94 2.48 -7.01
N LYS A 198 30.94 2.98 -7.74
CA LYS A 198 30.91 4.35 -8.26
C LYS A 198 30.27 5.34 -7.28
N ILE A 199 29.62 4.83 -6.24
CA ILE A 199 28.96 5.66 -5.23
C ILE A 199 29.99 6.12 -4.20
N ASP A 200 29.92 7.41 -3.83
CA ASP A 200 30.66 7.96 -2.70
C ASP A 200 30.07 7.44 -1.38
N ALA A 201 30.44 6.22 -1.01
CA ALA A 201 29.95 5.56 0.21
C ALA A 201 30.38 6.32 1.49
N THR A 202 31.57 6.93 1.50
CA THR A 202 32.03 7.74 2.64
C THR A 202 31.15 8.96 2.81
N GLY A 203 30.92 9.74 1.74
CA GLY A 203 30.03 10.90 1.79
C GLY A 203 28.60 10.52 2.14
N LEU A 204 28.10 9.38 1.64
CA LEU A 204 26.77 8.86 1.99
C LEU A 204 26.69 8.58 3.49
N SER A 205 27.69 7.91 4.07
CA SER A 205 27.76 7.60 5.50
C SER A 205 27.81 8.86 6.37
N GLU A 206 28.63 9.85 6.00
CA GLU A 206 28.73 11.12 6.72
C GLU A 206 27.39 11.88 6.68
N ALA A 207 26.77 11.96 5.50
CA ALA A 207 25.51 12.66 5.33
C ALA A 207 24.33 11.94 6.01
N TRP A 208 24.33 10.61 6.04
CA TRP A 208 23.36 9.82 6.81
C TRP A 208 23.53 10.06 8.31
N SER A 209 24.77 10.03 8.81
CA SER A 209 25.08 10.30 10.22
C SER A 209 24.67 11.71 10.67
N ALA A 210 24.65 12.67 9.74
CA ALA A 210 24.25 14.05 10.00
C ALA A 210 22.73 14.29 9.92
N MET A 211 21.92 13.27 9.62
CA MET A 211 20.47 13.44 9.56
C MET A 211 19.89 13.82 10.93
N THR A 212 18.89 14.70 10.90
CA THR A 212 18.14 15.14 12.07
C THR A 212 16.65 14.78 11.99
N ASP A 213 16.17 14.35 10.82
CA ASP A 213 14.82 13.85 10.61
C ASP A 213 14.82 12.68 9.61
N THR A 214 14.07 11.62 9.91
CA THR A 214 13.82 10.49 8.99
C THR A 214 13.36 10.90 7.58
N HIS A 215 12.62 12.01 7.44
CA HIS A 215 12.14 12.51 6.14
C HIS A 215 13.28 13.05 5.26
N GLN A 216 14.44 13.41 5.84
CA GLN A 216 15.63 13.80 5.07
C GLN A 216 16.22 12.63 4.27
N PHE A 217 15.90 11.39 4.65
CA PHE A 217 16.42 10.19 3.98
C PHE A 217 16.13 10.18 2.49
N PHE A 218 14.95 10.65 2.07
CA PHE A 218 14.59 10.71 0.67
C PHE A 218 15.47 11.68 -0.14
N SER A 219 15.76 12.85 0.43
CA SER A 219 16.67 13.82 -0.17
C SER A 219 18.12 13.31 -0.17
N LEU A 220 18.52 12.55 0.85
CA LEU A 220 19.82 11.89 0.92
C LEU A 220 20.00 10.89 -0.23
N LEU A 221 19.03 9.99 -0.44
CA LEU A 221 19.08 9.00 -1.54
C LEU A 221 19.24 9.69 -2.90
N ARG A 222 18.46 10.75 -3.15
CA ARG A 222 18.56 11.55 -4.38
C ARG A 222 19.92 12.23 -4.54
N LYS A 223 20.50 12.76 -3.47
CA LYS A 223 21.81 13.43 -3.51
C LYS A 223 22.93 12.50 -3.98
N PHE A 224 22.88 11.24 -3.58
CA PHE A 224 23.90 10.24 -3.90
C PHE A 224 23.52 9.34 -5.09
N ASP A 225 22.38 9.61 -5.75
CA ASP A 225 21.87 8.83 -6.90
C ASP A 225 21.77 7.32 -6.61
N VAL A 226 21.35 6.98 -5.38
CA VAL A 226 21.15 5.59 -4.94
C VAL A 226 19.69 5.34 -4.64
N ASP A 227 19.26 4.10 -4.84
CA ASP A 227 17.99 3.66 -4.29
C ASP A 227 18.12 3.20 -2.84
N ARG A 228 16.98 2.86 -2.23
CA ARG A 228 16.94 2.45 -0.84
C ARG A 228 17.73 1.15 -0.60
N ALA A 229 17.53 0.11 -1.42
CA ALA A 229 18.21 -1.16 -1.26
C ALA A 229 19.74 -1.03 -1.43
N GLN A 230 20.20 -0.28 -2.43
CA GLN A 230 21.60 0.03 -2.66
C GLN A 230 22.21 0.81 -1.50
N SER A 231 21.50 1.83 -1.00
CA SER A 231 21.97 2.57 0.17
C SER A 231 22.15 1.67 1.39
N PHE A 232 21.30 0.64 1.55
CA PHE A 232 21.38 -0.28 2.68
C PHE A 232 22.56 -1.22 2.55
N ARG A 233 22.85 -1.72 1.34
CA ARG A 233 24.08 -2.50 1.09
C ARG A 233 25.34 -1.70 1.36
N LEU A 234 25.39 -0.46 0.85
CA LEU A 234 26.56 0.42 1.01
C LEU A 234 26.81 0.81 2.47
N MET A 235 25.75 0.88 3.29
CA MET A 235 25.83 1.26 4.72
C MET A 235 25.85 0.07 5.68
N GLU A 236 26.03 -1.16 5.16
CA GLU A 236 26.03 -2.37 5.98
C GLU A 236 27.20 -2.34 6.99
N GLY A 237 26.89 -2.63 8.25
CA GLY A 237 27.83 -2.53 9.38
C GLY A 237 27.92 -1.14 10.00
N VAL A 238 27.38 -0.10 9.36
CA VAL A 238 27.36 1.28 9.85
C VAL A 238 25.95 1.69 10.29
N HIS A 239 25.05 1.95 9.34
CA HIS A 239 23.66 2.34 9.59
C HIS A 239 22.68 1.20 9.37
N THR A 240 23.10 0.14 8.69
CA THR A 240 22.24 -1.00 8.36
C THR A 240 22.90 -2.32 8.73
N ARG A 241 22.07 -3.35 8.94
CA ARG A 241 22.51 -4.74 9.14
C ARG A 241 21.49 -5.66 8.48
N ARG A 242 21.95 -6.67 7.74
CA ARG A 242 21.04 -7.72 7.26
C ARG A 242 20.46 -8.49 8.43
N THR A 243 19.25 -8.97 8.25
CA THR A 243 18.56 -9.86 9.18
C THR A 243 18.04 -11.10 8.47
N PRO A 244 17.83 -12.24 9.16
CA PRO A 244 17.31 -13.43 8.51
C PRO A 244 15.90 -13.23 7.96
N LEU A 245 15.60 -13.78 6.78
CA LEU A 245 14.34 -13.57 6.06
C LEU A 245 13.11 -14.07 6.85
N LEU A 246 13.24 -15.20 7.53
CA LEU A 246 12.16 -15.81 8.33
C LEU A 246 11.88 -15.03 9.63
N SER A 247 12.74 -14.09 10.01
CA SER A 247 12.62 -13.40 11.30
C SER A 247 11.49 -12.38 11.36
N VAL A 248 10.81 -12.07 10.25
CA VAL A 248 9.65 -11.17 10.24
C VAL A 248 8.44 -11.80 10.92
N GLN A 249 8.23 -13.11 10.74
CA GLN A 249 7.18 -13.81 11.49
C GLN A 249 7.46 -13.71 12.98
N TRP A 250 8.68 -14.04 13.39
CA TRP A 250 9.10 -13.93 14.79
C TRP A 250 8.94 -12.51 15.35
N LEU A 251 9.23 -11.47 14.57
CA LEU A 251 9.02 -10.08 14.98
C LEU A 251 7.55 -9.79 15.31
N LEU A 252 6.64 -10.23 14.45
CA LEU A 252 5.20 -10.01 14.62
C LEU A 252 4.66 -10.83 15.78
N ASP A 253 5.06 -12.11 15.90
CA ASP A 253 4.69 -12.98 17.02
C ASP A 253 5.15 -12.36 18.36
N ALA A 254 6.41 -11.93 18.45
CA ALA A 254 6.95 -11.33 19.66
C ALA A 254 6.29 -9.98 20.00
N ALA A 255 5.95 -9.16 18.99
CA ALA A 255 5.19 -7.93 19.21
C ALA A 255 3.78 -8.23 19.72
N ALA A 256 3.12 -9.26 19.16
CA ALA A 256 1.79 -9.69 19.58
C ALA A 256 1.79 -10.24 21.01
N ASP A 257 2.72 -11.14 21.33
CA ASP A 257 2.85 -11.76 22.66
C ASP A 257 3.09 -10.75 23.77
N SER A 258 3.87 -9.69 23.48
CA SER A 258 4.17 -8.63 24.44
C SER A 258 3.15 -7.49 24.45
N GLY A 259 2.23 -7.44 23.47
CA GLY A 259 1.35 -6.30 23.24
C GLY A 259 2.10 -5.01 22.90
N LEU A 260 3.33 -5.11 22.38
CA LEU A 260 4.16 -3.96 22.02
C LEU A 260 3.54 -3.22 20.84
N PRO A 261 3.18 -1.92 20.99
CA PRO A 261 2.66 -1.16 19.86
C PRO A 261 3.75 -0.88 18.84
N ILE A 262 3.45 -1.21 17.60
CA ILE A 262 4.31 -1.03 16.43
C ILE A 262 3.66 -0.10 15.42
N MET A 263 4.42 0.26 14.41
CA MET A 263 3.90 0.84 13.18
C MET A 263 4.26 -0.04 11.99
N VAL A 264 3.29 -0.25 11.10
CA VAL A 264 3.48 -1.02 9.86
C VAL A 264 3.17 -0.13 8.67
N PHE A 265 4.19 0.10 7.86
CA PHE A 265 4.12 0.93 6.66
C PHE A 265 4.13 0.01 5.43
N ALA A 266 3.11 0.13 4.59
CA ALA A 266 3.02 -0.57 3.31
C ALA A 266 2.43 0.37 2.26
N GLY A 267 2.98 0.34 1.06
CA GLY A 267 2.63 1.33 0.06
C GLY A 267 3.06 0.96 -1.35
N ASN A 268 2.70 1.85 -2.26
CA ASN A 268 3.13 1.90 -3.65
C ASN A 268 3.52 3.35 -4.00
N GLU A 269 3.83 3.61 -5.27
CA GLU A 269 4.26 4.93 -5.74
C GLU A 269 3.27 6.06 -5.43
N GLY A 270 1.97 5.77 -5.32
CA GLY A 270 0.94 6.79 -5.12
C GLY A 270 0.41 6.91 -3.68
N CYS A 271 0.60 5.89 -2.85
CA CYS A 271 0.06 5.87 -1.49
C CYS A 271 0.93 5.04 -0.54
N LEU A 272 1.19 5.58 0.64
CA LEU A 272 1.79 4.87 1.78
C LEU A 272 0.79 4.86 2.92
N GLN A 273 0.38 3.66 3.33
CA GLN A 273 -0.58 3.45 4.42
C GLN A 273 0.12 2.94 5.66
N ILE A 274 -0.29 3.48 6.80
CA ILE A 274 0.39 3.29 8.07
C ILE A 274 -0.62 2.72 9.07
N HIS A 275 -0.28 1.59 9.67
CA HIS A 275 -0.90 1.14 10.90
C HIS A 275 -0.05 1.64 12.06
N THR A 276 -0.68 2.09 13.14
CA THR A 276 -0.05 2.30 14.45
C THR A 276 -0.90 1.60 15.51
N GLY A 277 -0.26 0.80 16.36
CA GLY A 277 -0.91 0.05 17.42
C GLY A 277 -0.28 -1.32 17.68
N ALA A 278 -0.82 -2.02 18.67
CA ALA A 278 -0.48 -3.44 18.87
C ALA A 278 -1.12 -4.30 17.78
N VAL A 279 -0.46 -5.42 17.49
CA VAL A 279 -1.01 -6.51 16.67
C VAL A 279 -1.30 -7.70 17.58
N HIS A 280 -2.24 -8.57 17.21
CA HIS A 280 -2.66 -9.66 18.09
C HIS A 280 -2.69 -11.04 17.41
N ARG A 281 -3.43 -11.18 16.31
CA ARG A 281 -3.65 -12.47 15.67
C ARG A 281 -2.74 -12.64 14.46
N ILE A 282 -1.60 -13.29 14.69
CA ILE A 282 -0.62 -13.60 13.64
C ILE A 282 -0.86 -15.02 13.12
N GLU A 283 -1.05 -15.18 11.81
CA GLU A 283 -1.33 -16.48 11.21
C GLU A 283 -0.55 -16.70 9.91
N LEU A 284 0.16 -17.83 9.83
CA LEU A 284 0.79 -18.29 8.61
C LEU A 284 -0.16 -19.20 7.83
N MET A 285 -0.50 -18.82 6.60
CA MET A 285 -1.39 -19.57 5.71
C MET A 285 -0.71 -19.79 4.36
N GLY A 286 -0.04 -20.94 4.20
CA GLY A 286 0.78 -21.20 3.02
C GLY A 286 1.88 -20.12 2.90
N PRO A 287 2.00 -19.39 1.77
CA PRO A 287 3.01 -18.35 1.58
C PRO A 287 2.64 -17.00 2.23
N TRP A 288 1.50 -16.91 2.91
CA TRP A 288 1.00 -15.65 3.48
C TRP A 288 1.23 -15.59 4.99
N LEU A 289 1.98 -14.58 5.42
CA LEU A 289 2.05 -14.14 6.81
C LEU A 289 0.98 -13.07 7.04
N ASN A 290 0.06 -13.32 7.96
CA ASN A 290 -1.11 -12.48 8.16
C ASN A 290 -1.15 -11.86 9.55
N VAL A 291 -1.62 -10.61 9.61
CA VAL A 291 -2.24 -10.04 10.81
C VAL A 291 -3.74 -10.00 10.55
N LEU A 292 -4.55 -10.56 11.45
CA LEU A 292 -6.01 -10.71 11.30
C LEU A 292 -6.76 -10.09 12.48
N ASP A 293 -6.50 -8.81 12.74
CA ASP A 293 -7.05 -8.08 13.87
C ASP A 293 -8.34 -7.34 13.52
N GLU A 294 -9.11 -6.99 14.55
CA GLU A 294 -10.26 -6.10 14.36
C GLU A 294 -9.78 -4.72 13.91
N GLY A 295 -10.14 -4.36 12.67
CA GLY A 295 -9.83 -3.05 12.09
C GLY A 295 -8.43 -2.93 11.48
N PHE A 296 -7.60 -3.97 11.52
CA PHE A 296 -6.34 -4.01 10.78
C PHE A 296 -6.06 -5.43 10.26
N ASN A 297 -5.94 -5.57 8.93
CA ASN A 297 -5.39 -6.77 8.32
C ASN A 297 -4.12 -6.44 7.54
N LEU A 298 -3.16 -7.36 7.63
CA LEU A 298 -1.95 -7.37 6.80
C LEU A 298 -1.87 -8.73 6.14
N HIS A 299 -1.63 -8.78 4.83
CA HIS A 299 -1.39 -10.02 4.11
C HIS A 299 -0.05 -9.89 3.38
N LEU A 300 1.00 -10.47 3.93
CA LEU A 300 2.37 -10.34 3.45
C LEU A 300 2.83 -11.66 2.81
N ARG A 301 3.29 -11.61 1.56
CA ARG A 301 3.94 -12.71 0.85
C ARG A 301 5.35 -12.89 1.38
N HIS A 302 5.48 -13.68 2.43
CA HIS A 302 6.79 -13.85 3.09
C HIS A 302 7.78 -14.56 2.18
N ASP A 303 7.29 -15.32 1.20
CA ASP A 303 8.06 -15.96 0.13
C ASP A 303 8.58 -14.98 -0.93
N HIS A 304 8.07 -13.75 -0.98
CA HIS A 304 8.62 -12.70 -1.85
C HIS A 304 9.77 -11.91 -1.19
N VAL A 305 10.04 -12.11 0.10
CA VAL A 305 11.07 -11.34 0.82
C VAL A 305 12.45 -11.84 0.42
N ALA A 306 13.17 -11.04 -0.37
CA ALA A 306 14.52 -11.33 -0.84
C ALA A 306 15.60 -10.73 0.08
N GLU A 307 15.32 -9.55 0.67
CA GLU A 307 16.19 -8.94 1.67
C GLU A 307 15.39 -8.41 2.86
N SER A 308 16.00 -8.46 4.04
CA SER A 308 15.46 -7.89 5.28
C SER A 308 16.58 -7.17 6.02
N TRP A 309 16.34 -5.92 6.41
CA TRP A 309 17.34 -5.03 6.96
C TRP A 309 16.88 -4.39 8.26
N LEU A 310 17.74 -4.44 9.28
CA LEU A 310 17.68 -3.49 10.38
C LEU A 310 18.35 -2.19 9.92
N VAL A 311 17.67 -1.07 10.11
CA VAL A 311 18.12 0.24 9.65
C VAL A 311 18.01 1.23 10.80
N THR A 312 19.06 2.00 11.05
CA THR A 312 19.08 3.05 12.07
C THR A 312 19.28 4.40 11.41
N LYS A 313 18.35 5.33 11.64
CA LYS A 313 18.40 6.71 11.14
C LYS A 313 18.49 7.68 12.32
N PRO A 314 19.51 8.54 12.40
CA PRO A 314 19.59 9.53 13.46
C PRO A 314 18.50 10.60 13.29
N THR A 315 17.99 11.09 14.42
CA THR A 315 17.03 12.20 14.48
C THR A 315 17.35 13.09 15.69
N GLU A 316 16.75 14.28 15.78
CA GLU A 316 16.85 15.14 16.97
C GLU A 316 16.32 14.45 18.25
N ASP A 317 15.35 13.54 18.09
CA ASP A 317 14.73 12.78 19.18
C ASP A 317 15.54 11.52 19.57
N GLY A 318 16.70 11.31 18.95
CA GLY A 318 17.50 10.09 19.05
C GLY A 318 17.34 9.16 17.84
N PRO A 319 18.06 8.02 17.81
CA PRO A 319 18.00 7.11 16.68
C PRO A 319 16.61 6.46 16.57
N VAL A 320 16.14 6.33 15.33
CA VAL A 320 14.95 5.58 14.95
C VAL A 320 15.38 4.32 14.21
N THR A 321 14.95 3.17 14.70
CA THR A 321 15.24 1.84 14.15
C THR A 321 14.04 1.31 13.39
N SER A 322 14.27 0.75 12.20
CA SER A 322 13.26 0.04 11.41
C SER A 322 13.75 -1.34 10.97
N ILE A 323 12.78 -2.23 10.76
CA ILE A 323 12.96 -3.44 9.95
C ILE A 323 12.33 -3.20 8.60
N GLU A 324 13.10 -3.31 7.51
CA GLU A 324 12.64 -3.00 6.17
C GLU A 324 12.85 -4.19 5.22
N LEU A 325 11.78 -4.56 4.53
CA LEU A 325 11.72 -5.75 3.68
C LEU A 325 11.72 -5.37 2.21
N PHE A 326 12.47 -6.11 1.40
CA PHE A 326 12.59 -5.90 -0.03
C PHE A 326 12.31 -7.17 -0.82
N ASP A 327 11.69 -7.01 -1.98
CA ASP A 327 11.55 -8.08 -2.97
C ASP A 327 12.81 -8.25 -3.81
N GLU A 328 12.80 -9.25 -4.71
CA GLU A 328 13.91 -9.55 -5.62
C GLU A 328 14.25 -8.39 -6.57
N GLN A 329 13.33 -7.44 -6.77
CA GLN A 329 13.52 -6.25 -7.61
C GLN A 329 13.99 -5.03 -6.79
N GLY A 330 14.28 -5.22 -5.49
CA GLY A 330 14.69 -4.16 -4.57
C GLY A 330 13.58 -3.17 -4.26
N GLN A 331 12.30 -3.53 -4.45
CA GLN A 331 11.17 -2.71 -4.02
C GLN A 331 10.84 -2.98 -2.57
N VAL A 332 10.42 -1.94 -1.85
CA VAL A 332 9.97 -2.08 -0.46
C VAL A 332 8.67 -2.87 -0.43
N ILE A 333 8.68 -3.98 0.30
CA ILE A 333 7.47 -4.75 0.62
C ILE A 333 6.75 -4.04 1.77
N ALA A 334 7.39 -3.96 2.93
CA ALA A 334 6.86 -3.32 4.13
C ALA A 334 7.99 -2.82 5.03
N MET A 335 7.67 -1.89 5.93
CA MET A 335 8.58 -1.42 6.98
C MET A 335 7.89 -1.47 8.33
N PHE A 336 8.64 -1.84 9.35
CA PHE A 336 8.19 -1.95 10.74
C PHE A 336 8.98 -1.00 11.62
N PHE A 337 8.28 -0.31 12.52
CA PHE A 337 8.83 0.60 13.52
C PHE A 337 8.13 0.35 14.87
N GLY A 338 8.67 0.88 15.96
CA GLY A 338 7.93 1.02 17.21
C GLY A 338 7.00 2.23 17.13
N GLU A 339 5.85 2.18 17.80
CA GLU A 339 4.99 3.36 17.91
C GLU A 339 5.79 4.56 18.44
N ARG A 340 5.64 5.71 17.79
CA ARG A 340 6.31 6.94 18.20
C ARG A 340 5.43 8.16 17.87
N LYS A 341 5.46 9.14 18.77
CA LYS A 341 4.89 10.47 18.54
C LYS A 341 6.00 11.47 18.20
N PRO A 342 5.73 12.52 17.39
CA PRO A 342 6.70 13.58 17.15
C PRO A 342 7.27 14.17 18.44
N GLY A 343 8.58 14.43 18.49
CA GLY A 343 9.24 14.97 19.68
C GLY A 343 9.52 13.94 20.78
N LYS A 344 9.36 12.64 20.49
CA LYS A 344 9.64 11.54 21.44
C LYS A 344 10.63 10.55 20.83
N PRO A 345 11.56 10.01 21.63
CA PRO A 345 12.40 8.90 21.20
C PRO A 345 11.55 7.67 20.89
N GLU A 346 12.08 6.75 20.10
CA GLU A 346 11.44 5.44 19.90
C GLU A 346 11.36 4.63 21.20
N LEU A 347 10.45 3.66 21.23
CA LEU A 347 10.27 2.78 22.38
C LEU A 347 11.53 1.93 22.61
N PRO A 348 12.11 1.94 23.82
CA PRO A 348 13.25 1.08 24.14
C PRO A 348 12.96 -0.42 23.92
N ALA A 349 11.73 -0.85 24.18
CA ALA A 349 11.28 -2.22 23.93
C ALA A 349 11.29 -2.58 22.44
N TRP A 350 10.87 -1.65 21.57
CA TRP A 350 10.99 -1.83 20.12
C TRP A 350 12.44 -1.96 19.68
N ARG A 351 13.31 -1.04 20.13
CA ARG A 351 14.74 -1.10 19.80
C ARG A 351 15.33 -2.46 20.20
N ALA A 352 15.05 -2.92 21.42
CA ALA A 352 15.53 -4.22 21.90
C ALA A 352 15.04 -5.37 21.01
N LEU A 353 13.75 -5.40 20.68
CA LEU A 353 13.15 -6.43 19.83
C LEU A 353 13.74 -6.43 18.41
N ALA A 354 13.84 -5.27 17.78
CA ALA A 354 14.41 -5.13 16.44
C ALA A 354 15.88 -5.59 16.40
N HIS A 355 16.68 -5.24 17.41
CA HIS A 355 18.09 -5.65 17.47
C HIS A 355 18.30 -7.15 17.72
N GLN A 356 17.40 -7.81 18.46
CA GLN A 356 17.44 -9.27 18.62
C GLN A 356 17.30 -9.98 17.26
N LEU A 357 16.54 -9.40 16.33
CA LEU A 357 16.30 -9.93 15.00
C LEU A 357 17.58 -10.13 14.17
N VAL A 358 18.61 -9.30 14.40
CA VAL A 358 19.93 -9.40 13.75
C VAL A 358 20.66 -10.68 14.13
N HIS A 359 20.46 -11.17 15.35
CA HIS A 359 21.12 -12.37 15.87
C HIS A 359 20.32 -13.66 15.58
N GLY A 360 19.13 -13.53 14.99
CA GLY A 360 18.17 -14.61 14.83
C GLY A 360 17.40 -14.91 16.13
N PRO A 361 16.26 -15.60 16.05
CA PRO A 361 15.52 -16.00 17.23
C PRO A 361 16.40 -16.87 18.13
N VAL A 362 16.52 -16.49 19.40
CA VAL A 362 17.12 -17.36 20.41
C VAL A 362 16.15 -18.51 20.61
N VAL A 363 16.43 -19.66 19.99
CA VAL A 363 15.73 -20.90 20.32
C VAL A 363 16.05 -21.19 21.78
N GLN A 364 15.11 -20.90 22.67
CA GLN A 364 15.16 -21.47 24.01
C GLN A 364 14.98 -22.97 23.84
N THR A 365 16.09 -23.71 23.84
CA THR A 365 16.06 -25.13 24.09
C THR A 365 15.43 -25.31 25.47
N GLU A 366 14.17 -25.72 25.53
CA GLU A 366 13.58 -26.25 26.76
C GLU A 366 14.50 -27.37 27.25
N ALA A 367 15.13 -27.13 28.39
CA ALA A 367 15.94 -28.13 29.04
C ALA A 367 15.01 -29.18 29.66
N ALA A 368 14.94 -30.33 28.97
CA ALA A 368 14.58 -31.68 29.42
C ALA A 368 13.28 -31.90 30.21
#